data_AF-A0A816KBU7-F1
#
_entry.id   AF-A0A816KBU7-F1
#
_cell.length_a   1.000
_cell.length_b   1.000
_cell.length_c   1.000
_cell.angle_alpha   90.00
_cell.angle_beta   90.00
_cell.angle_gamma   90.00
#
_symmetry.space_group_name_H-M   'P 1'
#
loop_
_entity.id
_entity.type
_entity.pdbx_description
1 polymer ?
#
loop_
_entity_poly.entity_id
_entity_poly.type
_entity_poly.pdbx_seq_one_letter_code
_entity_poly.pdbx_strand_id
1 'polypeptide(L)'
;MDSVALYCTAALVARGIYWFICILGPVERKGKRASDLSGGSISAESVKDNYNQYCTRLRHTFYNLVTDIYEWGWGQSFHFSPSIPGKSVKEATRIHEEMAVDLIKVKPGQKILDAGCGVGGPMRATRLIQISKAHVVGITINDY
;
A
#
# COMPACT_ATOMS: atom_id res chain seq x y z
N MET A 1 17.82 56.95 -29.44
CA MET A 1 17.98 56.06 -28.27
C MET A 1 19.16 56.60 -27.50
N ASP A 2 18.94 57.04 -26.26
CA ASP A 2 19.96 57.72 -25.48
C ASP A 2 21.10 56.74 -25.15
N SER A 3 22.33 57.09 -25.52
CA SER A 3 23.52 56.25 -25.31
C SER A 3 23.65 55.79 -23.86
N VAL A 4 23.18 56.61 -22.90
CA VAL A 4 23.12 56.29 -21.47
C VAL A 4 22.25 55.06 -21.19
N ALA A 5 21.08 54.95 -21.83
CA ALA A 5 20.20 53.80 -21.66
C ALA A 5 20.87 52.51 -22.18
N LEU A 6 21.58 52.61 -23.32
CA LEU A 6 22.30 51.47 -23.89
C LEU A 6 23.41 50.95 -22.96
N TYR A 7 24.20 51.86 -22.37
CA TYR A 7 25.25 51.50 -21.41
C TYR A 7 24.69 50.88 -20.13
N CYS A 8 23.60 51.43 -19.59
CA CYS A 8 22.95 50.89 -18.41
C CYS A 8 22.38 49.48 -18.65
N THR A 9 21.74 49.24 -19.80
CA THR A 9 21.21 47.91 -20.15
C THR A 9 22.34 46.90 -20.36
N ALA A 10 23.41 47.28 -21.06
CA ALA A 10 24.56 46.39 -21.28
C ALA A 10 25.25 46.00 -19.96
N ALA A 11 25.41 46.97 -19.04
CA ALA A 11 25.99 46.72 -17.72
C ALA A 11 25.13 45.77 -16.88
N LEU A 12 23.80 45.93 -16.91
CA LEU A 12 22.88 45.02 -16.20
C LEU A 12 22.92 43.59 -16.73
N VAL A 13 22.97 43.42 -18.06
CA VAL A 13 23.07 42.09 -18.69
C VAL A 13 24.41 41.44 -18.34
N ALA A 14 25.52 42.17 -18.46
CA ALA A 14 26.84 41.66 -18.12
C ALA A 14 26.92 41.21 -16.64
N ARG A 15 26.32 42.00 -15.74
CA ARG A 15 26.28 41.68 -14.30
C ARG A 15 25.42 40.46 -14.01
N GLY A 16 24.30 40.29 -14.73
CA GLY A 16 23.46 39.09 -14.65
C GLY A 16 24.17 37.83 -15.12
N ILE A 17 24.89 37.89 -16.24
CA ILE A 17 25.69 36.78 -16.77
C ILE A 17 26.83 36.42 -15.80
N TYR A 18 27.53 37.42 -15.27
CA TYR A 18 28.59 37.21 -14.28
C TYR A 18 28.05 36.52 -13.02
N TRP A 19 26.92 36.97 -12.49
CA TRP A 19 26.28 36.33 -11.32
C TRP A 19 25.88 34.89 -11.61
N PHE A 20 25.28 34.63 -12.78
CA PHE A 20 24.85 33.29 -13.17
C PHE A 20 26.02 32.31 -13.33
N ILE A 21 27.17 32.76 -13.85
CA ILE A 21 28.34 31.89 -14.07
C ILE A 21 29.15 31.71 -12.78
N CYS A 22 29.39 32.79 -12.03
CA CYS A 22 30.34 32.77 -10.91
C CYS A 22 29.71 32.40 -9.56
N ILE A 23 28.42 32.69 -9.33
CA ILE A 23 27.76 32.42 -8.03
C ILE A 23 27.02 31.08 -8.06
N LEU A 24 26.31 30.75 -9.15
CA LEU A 24 25.57 29.48 -9.22
C LEU A 24 26.48 28.27 -9.44
N GLY A 25 27.72 28.49 -9.87
CA GLY A 25 28.72 27.44 -10.09
C GLY A 25 28.27 26.36 -11.08
N PRO A 26 29.14 25.39 -11.41
CA PRO A 26 28.70 24.20 -12.11
C PRO A 26 27.71 23.43 -11.23
N VAL A 27 26.57 23.02 -11.78
CA VAL A 27 25.63 22.09 -11.13
C VAL A 27 26.43 20.90 -10.57
N GLU A 28 26.35 20.71 -9.26
CA GLU A 28 27.01 19.60 -8.57
C GLU A 28 26.48 18.28 -9.13
N ARG A 29 27.25 17.63 -9.99
CA ARG A 29 26.90 16.32 -10.54
C ARG A 29 27.17 15.26 -9.48
N LYS A 30 26.20 15.02 -8.60
CA LYS A 30 26.18 13.82 -7.74
C LYS A 30 25.93 12.57 -8.59
N GLY A 31 27.00 12.02 -9.16
CA GLY A 31 26.95 10.77 -9.92
C GLY A 31 28.36 10.24 -10.23
N LYS A 32 28.53 8.92 -10.21
CA LYS A 32 29.76 8.27 -10.70
C LYS A 32 29.83 8.40 -12.22
N ARG A 33 31.03 8.53 -12.80
CA ARG A 33 31.19 8.45 -14.25
C ARG A 33 30.79 7.06 -14.73
N ALA A 34 30.21 6.96 -15.93
CA ALA A 34 29.78 5.68 -16.49
C ALA A 34 30.93 4.66 -16.61
N SER A 35 32.17 5.14 -16.79
CA SER A 35 33.40 4.34 -16.77
C SER A 35 33.74 3.75 -15.41
N ASP A 36 33.25 4.37 -14.33
CA ASP A 36 33.53 4.02 -12.94
C ASP A 36 32.41 3.13 -12.36
N LEU A 37 31.44 2.73 -13.19
CA LEU A 37 30.45 1.71 -12.86
C LEU A 37 31.09 0.33 -12.99
N SER A 38 31.80 -0.11 -11.94
CA SER A 38 32.13 -1.53 -11.83
C SER A 38 30.83 -2.30 -11.67
N GLY A 39 30.47 -3.10 -12.67
CA GLY A 39 29.40 -4.11 -12.55
C GLY A 39 29.85 -5.16 -11.55
N GLY A 40 29.71 -4.87 -10.26
CA GLY A 40 29.87 -5.86 -9.21
C GLY A 40 28.98 -7.04 -9.57
N SER A 41 29.55 -8.24 -9.61
CA SER A 41 28.79 -9.45 -9.90
C SER A 41 27.88 -9.73 -8.70
N ILE A 42 26.72 -9.09 -8.69
CA ILE A 42 25.65 -9.42 -7.75
C ILE A 42 25.23 -10.84 -8.09
N SER A 43 25.39 -11.77 -7.14
CA SER A 43 24.98 -13.16 -7.36
C SER A 43 23.48 -13.20 -7.62
N ALA A 44 23.03 -14.07 -8.54
CA ALA A 44 21.61 -14.18 -8.88
C ALA A 44 20.72 -14.42 -7.65
N GLU A 45 21.25 -15.11 -6.63
CA GLU A 45 20.60 -15.34 -5.36
C GLU A 45 20.42 -14.04 -4.56
N SER A 46 21.46 -13.21 -4.46
CA SER A 46 21.35 -11.90 -3.78
C SER A 46 20.44 -10.90 -4.51
N VAL A 47 20.28 -11.02 -5.84
CA VAL A 47 19.25 -10.27 -6.60
C VAL A 47 17.86 -10.78 -6.22
N LYS A 48 17.66 -12.10 -6.19
CA LYS A 48 16.37 -12.72 -5.85
C LYS A 48 15.96 -12.41 -4.42
N ASP A 49 16.89 -12.42 -3.47
CA ASP A 49 16.61 -12.09 -2.07
C ASP A 49 16.29 -10.62 -1.89
N ASN A 50 17.04 -9.71 -2.52
CA ASN A 50 16.69 -8.29 -2.54
C ASN A 50 15.30 -8.04 -3.14
N TYR A 51 14.99 -8.72 -4.24
CA TYR A 51 13.69 -8.63 -4.89
C TYR A 51 12.56 -9.13 -3.97
N ASN A 52 12.74 -10.30 -3.36
CA ASN A 52 11.77 -10.85 -2.41
C ASN A 52 11.56 -9.92 -1.22
N GLN A 53 12.65 -9.38 -0.65
CA GLN A 53 12.59 -8.47 0.49
C GLN A 53 11.90 -7.14 0.12
N TYR A 54 12.17 -6.61 -1.08
CA TYR A 54 11.50 -5.43 -1.63
C TYR A 54 9.99 -5.67 -1.82
N CYS A 55 9.62 -6.78 -2.46
CA CYS A 55 8.22 -7.15 -2.65
C CYS A 55 7.50 -7.38 -1.32
N THR A 56 8.13 -8.02 -0.34
CA THR A 56 7.57 -8.21 1.00
C THR A 56 7.32 -6.88 1.70
N ARG A 57 8.28 -5.95 1.65
CA ARG A 57 8.11 -4.60 2.22
C ARG A 57 6.99 -3.84 1.53
N LEU A 58 6.93 -3.85 0.20
CA LEU A 58 5.86 -3.22 -0.56
C LEU A 58 4.48 -3.77 -0.20
N ARG A 59 4.35 -5.11 -0.09
CA ARG A 59 3.09 -5.74 0.32
C ARG A 59 2.68 -5.27 1.72
N HIS A 60 3.59 -5.33 2.69
CA HIS A 60 3.30 -4.84 4.05
C HIS A 60 2.89 -3.37 4.07
N THR A 61 3.64 -2.48 3.40
CA THR A 61 3.29 -1.06 3.37
C THR A 61 1.95 -0.81 2.69
N PHE A 62 1.66 -1.52 1.59
CA PHE A 62 0.38 -1.42 0.89
C PHE A 62 -0.76 -1.87 1.79
N TYR A 63 -0.72 -3.10 2.32
CA TYR A 63 -1.80 -3.59 3.16
C TYR A 63 -1.95 -2.75 4.43
N ASN A 64 -0.86 -2.24 5.01
CA ASN A 64 -0.99 -1.42 6.20
C ASN A 64 -1.71 -0.10 5.95
N LEU A 65 -1.30 0.63 4.91
CA LEU A 65 -1.93 1.91 4.57
C LEU A 65 -3.38 1.72 4.08
N VAL A 66 -3.58 0.70 3.27
CA VAL A 66 -4.86 0.46 2.62
C VAL A 66 -5.88 -0.05 3.62
N THR A 67 -5.48 -0.88 4.59
CA THR A 67 -6.45 -1.44 5.54
C THR A 67 -7.10 -0.35 6.39
N ASP A 68 -6.36 0.63 6.92
CA ASP A 68 -6.97 1.76 7.66
C ASP A 68 -8.01 2.54 6.83
N ILE A 69 -7.67 2.83 5.56
CA ILE A 69 -8.56 3.56 4.66
C ILE A 69 -9.83 2.74 4.37
N TYR A 70 -9.66 1.44 4.14
CA TYR A 70 -10.77 0.53 3.88
C TYR A 70 -11.60 0.27 5.13
N GLU A 71 -11.03 0.20 6.33
CA GLU A 71 -11.81 0.09 7.56
C GLU A 71 -12.67 1.33 7.80
N TRP A 72 -12.14 2.52 7.49
CA TRP A 72 -12.89 3.77 7.58
C TRP A 72 -13.99 3.87 6.52
N GLY A 73 -13.70 3.50 5.26
CA GLY A 73 -14.64 3.66 4.14
C GLY A 73 -15.61 2.49 3.91
N TRP A 74 -15.20 1.26 4.21
CA TRP A 74 -15.91 0.00 3.93
C TRP A 74 -16.35 -0.74 5.20
N GLY A 75 -15.81 -0.39 6.37
CA GLY A 75 -16.16 -0.97 7.64
C GLY A 75 -15.30 -2.19 8.02
N GLN A 76 -15.74 -2.91 9.07
CA GLN A 76 -14.96 -3.95 9.75
C GLN A 76 -15.01 -5.34 9.08
N SER A 77 -15.64 -5.45 7.90
CA SER A 77 -15.63 -6.64 7.07
C SER A 77 -15.57 -6.26 5.59
N PHE A 78 -14.58 -6.83 4.89
CA PHE A 78 -14.34 -6.58 3.46
C PHE A 78 -14.99 -7.65 2.57
N HIS A 79 -16.14 -8.19 3.00
CA HIS A 79 -16.90 -9.14 2.20
C HIS A 79 -17.86 -8.43 1.24
N PHE A 80 -17.76 -8.80 -0.04
CA PHE A 80 -18.72 -8.38 -1.05
C PHE A 80 -19.97 -9.26 -0.96
N SER A 81 -21.10 -8.63 -0.67
CA SER A 81 -22.40 -9.31 -0.61
C SER A 81 -23.35 -8.78 -1.69
N PRO A 82 -24.26 -9.62 -2.19
CA PRO A 82 -25.37 -9.15 -3.01
C PRO A 82 -26.18 -8.07 -2.29
N SER A 83 -26.65 -7.06 -3.03
CA SER A 83 -27.54 -6.04 -2.47
C SER A 83 -28.90 -6.65 -2.15
N ILE A 84 -29.39 -6.45 -0.92
CA ILE A 84 -30.70 -6.93 -0.48
C ILE A 84 -31.65 -5.73 -0.37
N PRO A 85 -32.81 -5.73 -1.06
CA PRO A 85 -33.77 -4.63 -0.99
C PRO A 85 -34.18 -4.32 0.47
N GLY A 86 -34.15 -3.04 0.83
CA GLY A 86 -34.51 -2.59 2.18
C GLY A 86 -33.46 -2.87 3.27
N LYS A 87 -32.26 -3.35 2.91
CA LYS A 87 -31.13 -3.56 3.82
C LYS A 87 -29.97 -2.63 3.51
N SER A 88 -29.29 -2.19 4.55
CA SER A 88 -28.01 -1.49 4.40
C SER A 88 -26.93 -2.45 3.88
N VAL A 89 -25.87 -1.91 3.28
CA VAL A 89 -24.71 -2.70 2.81
C VAL A 89 -24.15 -3.56 3.95
N LYS A 90 -24.01 -2.97 5.14
CA LYS A 90 -23.54 -3.68 6.34
C LYS A 90 -24.44 -4.86 6.73
N GLU A 91 -25.76 -4.69 6.67
CA GLU A 91 -26.69 -5.79 6.94
C GLU A 91 -26.64 -6.87 5.86
N ALA A 92 -26.52 -6.49 4.58
CA ALA A 92 -26.40 -7.44 3.49
C ALA A 92 -25.10 -8.27 3.61
N THR A 93 -23.98 -7.64 3.97
CA THR A 93 -22.70 -8.32 4.25
C THR A 93 -22.84 -9.31 5.38
N ARG A 94 -23.45 -8.91 6.51
CA ARG A 94 -23.68 -9.79 7.66
C ARG A 94 -24.55 -11.00 7.27
N ILE A 95 -25.64 -10.79 6.54
CA ILE A 95 -26.53 -11.89 6.09
C ILE A 95 -25.77 -12.86 5.18
N HIS A 96 -24.91 -12.33 4.29
CA HIS A 96 -24.10 -13.16 3.40
C HIS A 96 -23.08 -14.02 4.16
N GLU A 97 -22.42 -13.44 5.17
CA GLU A 97 -21.50 -14.16 6.05
C GLU A 97 -22.22 -15.25 6.86
N GLU A 98 -23.41 -14.95 7.39
CA GLU A 98 -24.23 -15.91 8.13
C GLU A 98 -24.70 -17.07 7.24
N MET A 99 -25.08 -16.78 5.99
CA MET A 99 -25.44 -17.81 5.02
C MET A 99 -24.28 -18.80 4.81
N ALA A 100 -23.04 -18.32 4.69
CA ALA A 100 -21.88 -19.18 4.50
C ALA A 100 -21.73 -20.18 5.67
N VAL A 101 -22.02 -19.75 6.90
CA VAL A 101 -22.01 -20.58 8.11
C VAL A 101 -23.12 -21.62 8.10
N ASP A 102 -24.33 -21.22 7.75
CA ASP A 102 -25.48 -22.12 7.73
C ASP A 102 -25.30 -23.22 6.67
N LEU A 103 -24.66 -22.90 5.55
CA LEU A 103 -24.34 -23.85 4.48
C LEU A 103 -23.34 -24.93 4.92
N ILE A 104 -22.33 -24.58 5.72
CA ILE A 104 -21.35 -25.53 6.25
C ILE A 104 -21.87 -26.34 7.45
N LYS A 105 -23.07 -26.02 7.96
CA LYS A 105 -23.81 -26.77 9.00
C LYS A 105 -22.96 -27.08 10.24
N VAL A 106 -22.26 -26.07 10.73
CA VAL A 106 -21.37 -26.21 11.88
C VAL A 106 -22.15 -26.55 13.15
N LYS A 107 -21.59 -27.46 13.93
CA LYS A 107 -22.10 -27.90 15.23
C LYS A 107 -21.19 -27.45 16.38
N PRO A 108 -21.73 -27.33 17.61
CA PRO A 108 -20.92 -27.10 18.80
C PRO A 108 -19.79 -28.09 19.00
N GLY A 109 -18.62 -27.54 19.38
CA GLY A 109 -17.40 -28.30 19.60
C GLY A 109 -16.59 -28.62 18.34
N GLN A 110 -17.08 -28.27 17.13
CA GLN A 110 -16.31 -28.45 15.91
C GLN A 110 -15.22 -27.38 15.75
N LYS A 111 -14.13 -27.74 15.06
CA LYS A 111 -13.04 -26.84 14.69
C LYS A 111 -13.20 -26.37 13.24
N ILE A 112 -13.02 -25.09 12.99
CA ILE A 112 -13.14 -24.46 11.68
C ILE A 112 -11.85 -23.72 11.35
N LEU A 113 -11.43 -23.80 10.10
CA LEU A 113 -10.33 -23.02 9.55
C LEU A 113 -10.88 -22.00 8.56
N ASP A 114 -10.60 -20.73 8.78
CA ASP A 114 -10.81 -19.64 7.84
C ASP A 114 -9.47 -19.31 7.14
N ALA A 115 -9.29 -19.86 5.94
CA ALA A 115 -8.06 -19.72 5.17
C ALA A 115 -8.11 -18.48 4.28
N GLY A 116 -7.32 -17.47 4.62
CA GLY A 116 -7.42 -16.14 4.03
C GLY A 116 -8.39 -15.24 4.80
N CYS A 117 -8.39 -15.32 6.13
CA CYS A 117 -9.33 -14.60 6.99
C CYS A 117 -9.23 -13.06 6.89
N GLY A 118 -8.13 -12.56 6.31
CA GLY A 118 -7.87 -11.13 6.16
C GLY A 118 -7.96 -10.42 7.50
N VAL A 119 -8.73 -9.33 7.56
CA VAL A 119 -8.98 -8.60 8.82
C VAL A 119 -9.86 -9.37 9.80
N GLY A 120 -10.45 -10.52 9.45
CA GLY A 120 -11.25 -11.35 10.36
C GLY A 120 -12.74 -11.01 10.42
N GLY A 121 -13.27 -10.31 9.42
CA GLY A 121 -14.68 -9.88 9.35
C GLY A 121 -15.68 -11.01 9.57
N PRO A 122 -15.71 -12.04 8.71
CA PRO A 122 -16.61 -13.18 8.86
C PRO A 122 -16.36 -13.90 10.18
N MET A 123 -15.10 -14.14 10.54
CA MET A 123 -14.76 -14.85 11.78
C MET A 123 -15.32 -14.16 13.04
N ARG A 124 -15.30 -12.82 13.09
CA ARG A 124 -15.83 -12.02 14.21
C ARG A 124 -17.34 -11.81 14.16
N ALA A 125 -17.89 -11.61 12.96
CA ALA A 125 -19.29 -11.30 12.76
C ALA A 125 -20.18 -12.54 12.74
N THR A 126 -19.62 -13.71 12.47
CA THR A 126 -20.42 -14.91 12.27
C THR A 126 -21.08 -15.41 13.55
N ARG A 127 -22.30 -15.91 13.33
CA ARG A 127 -23.06 -16.76 14.25
C ARG A 127 -22.27 -17.97 14.78
N LEU A 128 -21.16 -18.35 14.15
CA LEU A 128 -20.23 -19.40 14.57
C LEU A 128 -19.75 -19.22 16.02
N ILE A 129 -19.16 -18.08 16.33
CA ILE A 129 -18.62 -17.84 17.67
C ILE A 129 -19.77 -17.62 18.66
N GLN A 130 -20.78 -16.85 18.27
CA GLN A 130 -21.83 -16.41 19.18
C GLN A 130 -22.87 -17.49 19.54
N ILE A 131 -23.21 -18.39 18.61
CA ILE A 131 -24.22 -19.44 18.84
C ILE A 131 -23.66 -20.84 18.68
N SER A 132 -22.80 -21.10 17.68
CA SER A 132 -22.37 -22.47 17.44
C SER A 132 -21.34 -22.97 18.45
N LYS A 133 -20.66 -22.12 19.24
CA LYS A 133 -19.57 -22.55 20.16
C LYS A 133 -18.50 -23.37 19.44
N ALA A 134 -18.32 -23.14 18.14
CA ALA A 134 -17.25 -23.75 17.37
C ALA A 134 -15.93 -23.02 17.63
N HIS A 135 -14.82 -23.75 17.53
CA HIS A 135 -13.49 -23.19 17.66
C HIS A 135 -12.98 -22.79 16.28
N VAL A 136 -12.92 -21.48 16.01
CA VAL A 136 -12.51 -20.95 14.70
C VAL A 136 -11.05 -20.50 14.74
N VAL A 137 -10.28 -20.92 13.74
CA VAL A 137 -8.88 -20.55 13.54
C VAL A 137 -8.76 -19.82 12.20
N GLY A 138 -8.18 -18.63 12.19
CA GLY A 138 -7.89 -17.88 10.98
C GLY A 138 -6.43 -18.04 10.58
N ILE A 139 -6.16 -18.16 9.28
CA ILE A 139 -4.81 -18.01 8.73
C ILE A 139 -4.83 -16.90 7.67
N THR A 140 -3.85 -16.01 7.74
CA THR A 140 -3.64 -14.92 6.79
C THR A 140 -2.17 -14.85 6.43
N ILE A 141 -1.86 -14.38 5.23
CA ILE A 141 -0.48 -14.12 4.78
C ILE A 141 0.03 -12.73 5.19
N ASN A 142 -0.82 -11.96 5.88
CA ASN A 142 -0.56 -10.60 6.27
C ASN A 142 -1.03 -10.38 7.71
N ASP A 143 -0.10 -10.03 8.59
CA ASP A 143 -0.30 -9.85 10.03
C ASP A 143 -0.77 -8.42 10.38
N TYR A 144 -1.61 -7.80 9.53
CA TYR A 144 -2.11 -6.45 9.80
C TYR A 144 -2.72 -6.33 11.20
#